data_AF-A0A1C3V066-F1
#
_entry.id   AF-A0A1C3V066-F1
#
_cell.length_a   1.000
_cell.length_b   1.000
_cell.length_c   1.000
_cell.angle_alpha   90.00
_cell.angle_beta   90.00
_cell.angle_gamma   90.00
#
_symmetry.space_group_name_H-M   'P 1'
#
loop_
_entity.id
_entity.type
_entity.pdbx_description
1 polymer ?
#
loop_
_entity_poly.entity_id
_entity_poly.type
_entity_poly.pdbx_seq_one_letter_code
_entity_poly.pdbx_strand_id
1 'polypeptide(L)'
;MLKKITITAAIALTACQYASASSNAAWNALFAKVNGTCIGQSGIDTPEASAPVVFDDATGKIAVLLRGRLGKGAAKKNVSLICLYDKKTGRASIAEYHWLGT
;
A
#
# COMPACT_ATOMS: atom_id res chain seq x y z
N MET A 1 -48.77 28.98 12.30
CA MET A 1 -48.10 28.12 11.29
C MET A 1 -46.57 28.21 11.31
N LEU A 2 -45.97 29.09 12.14
CA LEU A 2 -44.51 29.28 12.26
C LEU A 2 -43.75 28.16 12.99
N LYS A 3 -44.44 27.34 13.81
CA LYS A 3 -43.83 26.26 14.63
C LYS A 3 -43.45 24.99 13.84
N LYS A 4 -43.94 24.82 12.61
CA LYS A 4 -43.63 23.64 11.78
C LYS A 4 -42.36 23.80 10.95
N ILE A 5 -41.89 25.04 10.76
CA ILE A 5 -40.73 25.36 9.92
C ILE A 5 -39.41 25.16 10.70
N THR A 6 -39.45 25.23 12.03
CA THR A 6 -38.25 25.05 12.87
C THR A 6 -37.79 23.60 13.01
N ILE A 7 -38.65 22.61 12.79
CA ILE A 7 -38.27 21.19 12.96
C ILE A 7 -37.51 20.66 11.74
N THR A 8 -37.75 21.20 10.55
CA THR A 8 -37.12 20.71 9.31
C THR A 8 -35.66 21.14 9.16
N ALA A 9 -35.24 22.24 9.80
CA ALA A 9 -33.85 22.72 9.74
C ALA A 9 -32.88 21.89 10.60
N ALA A 10 -33.36 21.22 11.66
CA ALA A 10 -32.51 20.46 12.57
C ALA A 10 -32.01 19.13 11.96
N ILE A 11 -32.73 18.57 10.99
CA ILE A 11 -32.38 17.28 10.35
C ILE A 11 -31.30 17.46 9.26
N ALA A 12 -31.17 18.66 8.69
CA ALA A 12 -30.18 18.93 7.63
C ALA A 12 -28.73 19.06 8.16
N LEU A 13 -28.54 19.31 9.46
CA LEU A 13 -27.22 19.53 10.08
C LEU A 13 -26.48 18.22 10.41
N THR A 14 -27.14 17.06 10.39
CA THR A 14 -26.50 15.76 10.67
C THR A 14 -25.95 15.07 9.42
N ALA A 15 -26.16 15.65 8.23
CA ALA A 15 -25.71 15.10 6.96
C ALA A 15 -24.30 15.57 6.53
N CYS A 16 -23.59 16.31 7.40
CA CYS A 16 -22.16 16.58 7.20
C CYS A 16 -21.38 15.28 7.41
N GLN A 17 -21.34 14.45 6.38
CA GLN A 17 -20.43 13.31 6.29
C GLN A 17 -19.02 13.86 6.45
N TYR A 18 -18.34 13.44 7.51
CA TYR A 18 -16.94 13.76 7.72
C TYR A 18 -16.16 13.30 6.49
N ALA A 19 -15.73 14.26 5.67
CA ALA A 19 -14.77 14.01 4.60
C ALA A 19 -13.43 13.69 5.28
N SER A 20 -13.29 12.44 5.73
CA SER A 20 -12.04 11.94 6.27
C SER A 20 -11.09 11.78 5.10
N ALA A 21 -10.26 12.81 4.88
CA ALA A 21 -9.06 12.62 4.08
C ALA A 21 -8.27 11.43 4.66
N SER A 22 -7.61 10.66 3.79
CA SER A 22 -6.84 9.49 4.25
C SER A 22 -5.87 9.91 5.36
N SER A 23 -6.06 9.36 6.55
CA SER A 23 -5.28 9.73 7.73
C SER A 23 -3.88 9.12 7.68
N ASN A 24 -2.92 9.68 8.42
CA ASN A 24 -1.60 9.07 8.56
C ASN A 24 -1.69 7.63 9.09
N ALA A 25 -2.64 7.35 9.97
CA ALA A 25 -2.88 6.00 10.48
C ALA A 25 -3.31 5.03 9.37
N ALA A 26 -4.19 5.46 8.46
CA ALA A 26 -4.62 4.66 7.32
C ALA A 26 -3.46 4.36 6.36
N TRP A 27 -2.61 5.35 6.08
CA TRP A 27 -1.41 5.17 5.27
C TRP A 27 -0.41 4.21 5.91
N ASN A 28 -0.14 4.36 7.22
CA ASN A 28 0.77 3.49 7.94
C ASN A 28 0.29 2.04 7.96
N ALA A 29 -1.01 1.81 8.18
CA ALA A 29 -1.60 0.48 8.14
C ALA A 29 -1.50 -0.14 6.73
N LEU A 30 -1.75 0.65 5.69
CA LEU A 30 -1.61 0.21 4.30
C LEU A 30 -0.16 -0.18 3.99
N PHE A 31 0.81 0.67 4.31
CA PHE A 31 2.22 0.41 4.03
C PHE A 31 2.78 -0.77 4.83
N ALA A 32 2.34 -0.96 6.08
CA ALA A 32 2.66 -2.17 6.84
C ALA A 32 2.15 -3.44 6.13
N LYS A 33 0.93 -3.40 5.57
CA LYS A 33 0.35 -4.51 4.81
C LYS A 33 1.09 -4.77 3.49
N VAL A 34 1.42 -3.71 2.76
CA VAL A 34 2.21 -3.79 1.52
C VAL A 34 3.56 -4.44 1.83
N ASN A 35 4.31 -3.90 2.80
CA ASN A 35 5.64 -4.41 3.14
C ASN A 35 5.58 -5.85 3.61
N GLY A 36 4.65 -6.19 4.51
CA GLY A 36 4.47 -7.56 4.99
C GLY A 36 4.15 -8.55 3.86
N THR A 37 3.30 -8.15 2.92
CA THR A 37 2.94 -8.99 1.76
C THR A 37 4.13 -9.18 0.83
N CYS A 38 4.80 -8.08 0.45
CA CYS A 38 5.94 -8.12 -0.45
C CYS A 38 7.12 -8.90 0.13
N ILE A 39 7.49 -8.63 1.38
CA ILE A 39 8.57 -9.34 2.09
C ILE A 39 8.22 -10.82 2.22
N GLY A 40 7.02 -11.14 2.72
CA GLY A 40 6.58 -12.51 2.94
C GLY A 40 6.53 -13.36 1.68
N GLN A 41 6.26 -12.76 0.52
CA GLN A 41 6.22 -13.46 -0.77
C GLN A 41 7.54 -13.43 -1.55
N SER A 42 8.51 -12.61 -1.13
CA SER A 42 9.78 -12.43 -1.87
C SER A 42 10.73 -13.63 -1.80
N GLY A 43 10.63 -14.44 -0.74
CA GLY A 43 11.56 -15.53 -0.45
C GLY A 43 12.98 -15.08 -0.04
N ILE A 44 13.22 -13.77 0.12
CA ILE A 44 14.50 -13.22 0.55
C ILE A 44 14.65 -13.41 2.06
N ASP A 45 15.81 -13.90 2.52
CA ASP A 45 16.05 -14.17 3.95
C ASP A 45 16.11 -12.88 4.79
N THR A 46 16.84 -11.89 4.29
CA THR A 46 17.05 -10.59 4.95
C THR A 46 16.76 -9.46 3.95
N PRO A 47 15.47 -9.20 3.65
CA PRO A 47 15.11 -8.20 2.65
C PRO A 47 15.28 -6.79 3.20
N GLU A 48 15.94 -5.95 2.42
CA GLU A 48 15.87 -4.52 2.55
C GLU A 48 14.75 -4.02 1.62
N ALA A 49 13.81 -3.26 2.17
CA ALA A 49 12.68 -2.72 1.42
C ALA A 49 12.81 -1.20 1.27
N SER A 50 12.53 -0.69 0.06
CA SER A 50 12.44 0.75 -0.18
C SER A 50 11.21 1.36 0.49
N ALA A 51 11.14 2.69 0.50
CA ALA A 51 9.87 3.37 0.70
C ALA A 51 8.85 2.93 -0.38
N PRO A 52 7.55 2.84 -0.06
CA PRO A 52 6.53 2.50 -1.04
C PRO A 52 6.37 3.60 -2.10
N VAL A 53 6.31 3.20 -3.37
CA VAL A 53 5.96 4.06 -4.50
C VAL A 53 4.46 3.93 -4.73
N VAL A 54 3.71 4.99 -4.39
CA VAL A 54 2.24 5.00 -4.50
C VAL A 54 1.85 5.52 -5.86
N PHE A 55 1.17 4.70 -6.66
CA PHE A 55 0.55 5.14 -7.90
C PHE A 55 -0.85 5.70 -7.63
N ASP A 56 -1.34 6.48 -8.59
CA ASP A 56 -2.68 7.04 -8.59
C ASP A 56 -3.77 5.96 -8.45
N ASP A 57 -5.00 6.39 -8.18
CA ASP A 57 -6.10 5.47 -7.94
C ASP A 57 -6.59 4.73 -9.19
N ALA A 58 -6.38 5.27 -10.40
CA ALA A 58 -6.70 4.56 -11.64
C ALA A 58 -5.74 3.37 -11.85
N THR A 59 -4.46 3.55 -11.55
CA THR A 59 -3.49 2.45 -11.53
C THR A 59 -3.79 1.47 -10.39
N GLY A 60 -4.11 2.00 -9.20
CA GLY A 60 -4.53 1.18 -8.07
C GLY A 60 -3.41 0.28 -7.51
N LYS A 61 -2.14 0.68 -7.68
CA LYS A 61 -0.97 -0.11 -7.28
C LYS A 61 -0.06 0.65 -6.32
N ILE A 62 0.70 -0.12 -5.54
CA ILE A 62 1.84 0.36 -4.76
C ILE A 62 3.03 -0.52 -5.13
N ALA A 63 4.16 0.06 -5.51
CA ALA A 63 5.39 -0.68 -5.75
C ALA A 63 6.35 -0.58 -4.56
N VAL A 64 7.08 -1.66 -4.30
CA VAL A 64 8.19 -1.70 -3.34
C VAL A 64 9.37 -2.38 -4.01
N LEU A 65 10.55 -1.76 -3.97
CA LEU A 65 11.79 -2.41 -4.36
C LEU A 65 12.33 -3.17 -3.16
N LEU A 66 12.71 -4.43 -3.39
CA LEU A 66 13.34 -5.30 -2.41
C LEU A 66 14.74 -5.63 -2.89
N ARG A 67 15.72 -5.65 -1.98
CA ARG A 67 17.06 -6.17 -2.25
C ARG A 67 17.46 -7.13 -1.14
N GLY A 68 18.20 -8.16 -1.50
CA GLY A 68 18.80 -9.06 -0.51
C GLY A 68 19.36 -10.31 -1.15
N ARG A 69 19.44 -11.38 -0.35
CA ARG A 69 19.95 -12.68 -0.79
C ARG A 69 18.83 -13.70 -0.89
N LEU A 70 18.74 -14.37 -2.02
CA LEU A 70 17.77 -15.43 -2.31
C LEU A 70 18.51 -16.74 -2.59
N GLY A 71 17.99 -17.86 -2.08
CA GLY A 71 18.57 -19.20 -2.24
C GLY A 71 18.97 -19.84 -0.92
N LYS A 72 19.61 -21.02 -0.97
CA LYS A 72 19.98 -21.81 0.23
C LYS A 72 21.49 -22.04 0.28
N GLY A 73 22.07 -21.94 1.49
CA GLY A 73 23.49 -22.23 1.75
C GLY A 73 24.45 -21.40 0.90
N ALA A 74 25.44 -22.07 0.31
CA ALA A 74 26.45 -21.43 -0.55
C ALA A 74 25.90 -20.89 -1.89
N ALA A 75 24.70 -21.32 -2.32
CA ALA A 75 24.08 -20.89 -3.57
C ALA A 75 23.26 -19.58 -3.45
N LYS A 76 23.38 -18.86 -2.32
CA LYS A 76 22.70 -17.57 -2.13
C LYS A 76 23.23 -16.53 -3.12
N LYS A 77 22.35 -15.98 -3.94
CA LYS A 77 22.65 -14.87 -4.87
C LYS A 77 22.01 -13.58 -4.40
N ASN A 78 22.69 -12.46 -4.64
CA ASN A 78 22.09 -11.15 -4.45
C ASN A 78 21.03 -10.95 -5.54
N VAL A 79 19.84 -10.49 -5.15
CA VAL A 79 18.74 -10.19 -6.06
C VAL A 79 18.17 -8.82 -5.72
N SER A 80 17.68 -8.14 -6.75
CA SER A 80 16.77 -7.01 -6.63
C SER A 80 15.44 -7.46 -7.20
N LEU A 81 14.35 -7.24 -6.46
CA LEU A 81 13.00 -7.57 -6.88
C LEU A 81 12.15 -6.30 -6.84
N ILE A 82 11.16 -6.22 -7.72
CA ILE A 82 10.07 -5.26 -7.62
C ILE A 82 8.80 -6.01 -7.24
N CYS A 83 8.12 -5.52 -6.21
CA CYS A 83 6.83 -6.00 -5.78
C CYS A 83 5.76 -4.99 -6.18
N LEU A 84 4.72 -5.42 -6.89
CA LEU A 84 3.53 -4.64 -7.21
C LEU A 84 2.35 -5.14 -6.38
N TYR A 85 1.91 -4.32 -5.42
CA TYR A 85 0.76 -4.59 -4.57
C TYR A 85 -0.50 -3.95 -5.16
N ASP A 86 -1.57 -4.72 -5.30
CA ASP A 86 -2.88 -4.25 -5.74
C ASP A 86 -3.74 -3.79 -4.56
N LYS A 87 -4.05 -2.48 -4.52
CA LYS A 87 -4.82 -1.87 -3.42
C LYS A 87 -6.21 -2.49 -3.24
N LYS A 88 -6.81 -3.00 -4.32
CA LYS A 88 -8.19 -3.52 -4.35
C LYS A 88 -8.26 -4.98 -3.91
N THR A 89 -7.38 -5.83 -4.44
CA THR A 89 -7.37 -7.27 -4.19
C THR A 89 -6.47 -7.67 -3.03
N GLY A 90 -5.53 -6.79 -2.66
CA GLY A 90 -4.51 -7.06 -1.65
C GLY A 90 -3.46 -8.10 -2.07
N ARG A 91 -3.42 -8.46 -3.36
CA ARG A 91 -2.43 -9.40 -3.92
C ARG A 91 -1.16 -8.66 -4.31
N ALA A 92 -0.04 -9.37 -4.28
CA ALA A 92 1.24 -8.89 -4.75
C ALA A 92 1.72 -9.71 -5.95
N SER A 93 2.38 -9.04 -6.88
CA SER A 93 3.12 -9.67 -7.98
C SER A 93 4.57 -9.27 -7.86
N ILE A 94 5.47 -10.25 -7.85
CA ILE A 94 6.90 -10.05 -7.63
C ILE A 94 7.65 -10.43 -8.90
N ALA A 95 8.54 -9.56 -9.34
CA ALA A 95 9.41 -9.79 -10.49
C ALA A 95 10.85 -9.39 -10.17
N GLU A 96 11.81 -10.01 -10.85
CA GLU A 96 13.21 -9.61 -10.74
C GLU A 96 13.39 -8.23 -11.37
N TYR A 97 14.16 -7.38 -10.70
CA TYR A 97 14.48 -6.04 -11.13
C TYR A 97 15.94 -5.97 -11.56
N HIS A 98 16.17 -5.76 -12.86
CA HIS A 98 17.49 -5.64 -13.44
C HIS A 98 17.85 -4.17 -13.67
N TRP A 99 18.97 -3.75 -13.10
CA TRP A 99 19.52 -2.42 -13.34
C TRP A 99 20.25 -2.40 -14.68
N LEU A 100 19.94 -1.41 -15.53
CA LEU A 100 20.71 -1.17 -16.74
C LEU A 100 21.90 -0.26 -16.37
N GLY A 101 23.10 -0.82 -16.24
CA GLY A 101 24.35 -0.06 -16.07
C GLY A 101 24.97 -0.03 -14.67
N THR A 102 24.79 -1.08 -13.86
CA THR A 102 25.66 -1.35 -12.70
C THR A 102 26.92 -2.09 -13.10
#